data_AF-A0A149QZ14-F1
#
_entry.id   AF-A0A149QZ14-F1
#
_cell.length_a   1.000
_cell.length_b   1.000
_cell.length_c   1.000
_cell.angle_alpha   90.00
_cell.angle_beta   90.00
_cell.angle_gamma   90.00
#
_symmetry.space_group_name_H-M   'P 1'
#
loop_
_entity.id
_entity.type
_entity.pdbx_description
1 polymer ?
#
loop_
_entity_poly.entity_id
_entity_poly.type
_entity_poly.pdbx_seq_one_letter_code
_entity_poly.pdbx_strand_id
1 'polypeptide(L)'
;MSDLIIQAAMFRRRLEAEQEVTRKWIEHSRNLEKTVEKQRSQISGLQMNSAGLVAQRDFLKAEEGNLVKASALTNELHPDGLPRTFLRVLYDRAFDRRGQELGISNPKEWRS
;
A
#
# COMPACT_ATOMS: atom_id res chain seq x y z
N MET A 1 -42.16 46.47 9.50
CA MET A 1 -42.24 45.10 8.93
C MET A 1 -41.07 44.73 8.00
N SER A 2 -40.23 45.66 7.53
CA SER A 2 -39.13 45.37 6.59
C SER A 2 -37.89 44.72 7.25
N ASP A 3 -37.48 45.18 8.44
CA ASP A 3 -36.25 44.71 9.10
C ASP A 3 -36.25 43.22 9.49
N LEU A 4 -37.40 42.68 9.92
CA LEU A 4 -37.54 41.26 10.27
C LEU A 4 -37.35 40.35 9.05
N ILE A 5 -37.81 40.78 7.87
CA ILE A 5 -37.65 40.03 6.62
C ILE A 5 -36.18 40.05 6.18
N ILE A 6 -35.51 41.20 6.31
CA ILE A 6 -34.09 41.36 5.98
C ILE A 6 -33.21 40.53 6.92
N GLN A 7 -33.48 40.55 8.23
CA GLN A 7 -32.76 39.73 9.21
C GLN A 7 -32.96 38.23 8.97
N ALA A 8 -34.18 37.79 8.65
CA ALA A 8 -34.45 36.39 8.31
C ALA A 8 -33.72 35.95 7.02
N ALA A 9 -33.65 36.81 6.00
CA ALA A 9 -32.92 36.53 4.77
C ALA A 9 -31.40 36.44 4.98
N MET A 10 -30.84 37.33 5.81
CA MET A 10 -29.42 37.32 6.18
C MET A 10 -29.06 36.06 6.99
N PHE A 11 -29.92 35.66 7.93
CA PHE A 11 -29.72 34.44 8.71
C PHE A 11 -29.75 33.18 7.84
N ARG A 12 -30.69 33.09 6.89
CA ARG A 12 -30.74 31.97 5.92
C ARG A 12 -29.48 31.89 5.06
N ARG A 13 -29.02 33.01 4.51
CA ARG A 13 -27.77 33.04 3.71
C ARG A 13 -26.55 32.60 4.52
N ARG A 14 -26.48 33.02 5.79
CA ARG A 14 -25.40 32.59 6.69
C ARG A 14 -25.46 31.09 6.95
N LEU A 15 -26.65 30.56 7.25
CA LEU A 15 -26.85 29.14 7.47
C LEU A 15 -26.49 28.31 6.22
N GLU A 16 -26.91 28.75 5.03
CA GLU A 16 -26.57 28.11 3.76
C GLU A 16 -25.06 28.14 3.50
N ALA A 17 -24.39 29.26 3.78
CA ALA A 17 -22.93 29.37 3.65
C ALA A 17 -22.20 28.44 4.63
N GLU A 18 -22.65 28.35 5.89
CA GLU A 18 -22.08 27.45 6.90
C GLU A 18 -22.28 25.97 6.50
N GLN A 19 -23.45 25.62 5.96
CA GLN A 19 -23.74 24.28 5.45
C GLN A 19 -22.86 23.93 4.22
N GLU A 20 -22.66 24.88 3.31
CA GLU A 20 -21.82 24.67 2.13
C GLU A 20 -20.34 24.52 2.49
N VAL A 21 -19.84 25.32 3.44
CA VAL A 21 -18.48 25.13 3.98
C VAL A 21 -18.34 23.75 4.61
N THR A 22 -19.32 23.32 5.41
CA THR A 22 -19.33 21.99 6.04
C THR A 22 -19.32 20.88 4.99
N ARG A 23 -20.13 21.01 3.93
CA ARG A 23 -20.20 20.04 2.83
C ARG A 23 -18.85 19.91 2.11
N LYS A 24 -18.23 21.05 1.76
CA LYS A 24 -16.90 21.07 1.13
C LYS A 24 -15.85 20.44 2.03
N TRP A 25 -15.92 20.68 3.34
CA TRP A 25 -15.00 20.06 4.29
C TRP A 25 -15.15 18.54 4.36
N ILE A 26 -16.39 18.04 4.41
CA ILE A 26 -16.68 16.61 4.38
C ILE A 26 -16.17 15.97 3.10
N GLU A 27 -16.40 16.60 1.95
CA GLU A 27 -15.92 16.12 0.66
C GLU A 27 -14.39 16.08 0.60
N HIS A 28 -13.74 17.16 1.06
CA HIS A 28 -12.29 17.24 1.12
C HIS A 28 -11.69 16.17 2.03
N SER A 29 -12.25 15.97 3.22
CA SER A 29 -11.82 14.92 4.17
C SER A 29 -11.92 13.54 3.54
N ARG A 30 -13.04 13.21 2.88
CA ARG A 30 -13.21 11.92 2.19
C ARG A 30 -12.21 11.73 1.05
N ASN A 31 -11.88 12.79 0.32
CA ASN A 31 -10.89 12.72 -0.75
C ASN A 31 -9.46 12.52 -0.20
N LEU A 32 -9.14 13.15 0.93
CA LEU A 32 -7.88 12.91 1.64
C LEU A 32 -7.79 11.47 2.16
N GLU A 33 -8.85 10.94 2.79
CA GLU A 33 -8.90 9.56 3.26
C GLU A 33 -8.63 8.55 2.12
N LYS A 34 -9.28 8.75 0.97
CA LYS A 34 -9.03 7.93 -0.23
C LYS A 34 -7.59 8.03 -0.72
N THR A 35 -7.01 9.23 -0.69
CA THR A 35 -5.61 9.45 -1.08
C THR A 35 -4.65 8.72 -0.13
N VAL A 36 -4.89 8.83 1.17
CA VAL A 36 -4.08 8.15 2.20
C VAL A 36 -4.15 6.64 2.02
N GLU A 37 -5.34 6.08 1.80
CA GLU A 37 -5.50 4.64 1.60
C GLU A 37 -4.77 4.16 0.31
N LYS A 38 -4.89 4.92 -0.77
CA LYS A 38 -4.14 4.65 -2.01
C LYS A 38 -2.63 4.66 -1.77
N GLN A 39 -2.12 5.66 -1.06
CA GLN A 39 -0.69 5.78 -0.76
C GLN A 39 -0.21 4.64 0.15
N ARG A 40 -1.00 4.25 1.15
CA ARG A 40 -0.70 3.10 2.01
C ARG A 40 -0.58 1.81 1.21
N SER A 41 -1.51 1.56 0.29
CA SER A 41 -1.44 0.41 -0.61
C SER A 41 -0.19 0.45 -1.50
N GLN A 42 0.16 1.61 -2.04
CA GLN A 42 1.38 1.78 -2.84
C GLN A 42 2.66 1.52 -2.03
N ILE A 43 2.76 2.09 -0.82
CA ILE A 43 3.90 1.89 0.06
C ILE A 43 4.04 0.41 0.43
N SER A 44 2.93 -0.24 0.78
CA SER A 44 2.92 -1.68 1.07
C SER A 44 3.45 -2.49 -0.13
N GLY A 45 2.99 -2.19 -1.36
CA GLY A 45 3.51 -2.84 -2.56
C GLY A 45 5.01 -2.60 -2.80
N LEU A 46 5.52 -1.39 -2.51
CA LEU A 46 6.94 -1.08 -2.63
C LEU A 46 7.79 -1.79 -1.57
N GLN A 47 7.32 -1.86 -0.33
CA GLN A 47 7.94 -2.65 0.74
C GLN A 47 8.02 -4.12 0.33
N MET A 48 6.93 -4.64 -0.25
CA MET A 48 6.92 -6.00 -0.76
C MET A 48 7.95 -6.23 -1.86
N ASN A 49 8.03 -5.34 -2.84
CA ASN A 49 9.02 -5.46 -3.89
C ASN A 49 10.46 -5.37 -3.34
N SER A 50 10.69 -4.47 -2.38
CA SER A 50 11.99 -4.27 -1.77
C SER A 50 12.46 -5.52 -1.00
N ALA A 51 11.63 -6.08 -0.12
CA ALA A 51 12.01 -7.25 0.67
C ALA A 51 12.15 -8.51 -0.20
N GLY A 52 11.34 -8.68 -1.25
CA GLY A 52 11.51 -9.78 -2.21
C GLY A 52 12.85 -9.70 -2.95
N LEU A 53 13.26 -8.50 -3.38
CA LEU A 53 14.56 -8.27 -4.02
C LEU A 53 15.73 -8.45 -3.04
N VAL A 54 15.56 -8.04 -1.79
CA VAL A 54 16.57 -8.25 -0.73
C VAL A 54 16.77 -9.74 -0.47
N ALA A 55 15.70 -10.53 -0.35
CA ALA A 55 15.80 -11.98 -0.18
C ALA A 55 16.56 -12.63 -1.34
N GLN A 56 16.24 -12.26 -2.58
CA GLN A 56 16.94 -12.75 -3.78
C GLN A 56 18.43 -12.37 -3.77
N ARG A 57 18.74 -11.12 -3.45
CA ARG A 57 20.12 -10.63 -3.33
C ARG A 57 20.89 -11.42 -2.28
N ASP A 58 20.32 -11.61 -1.10
CA ASP A 58 20.99 -12.26 0.02
C ASP A 58 21.22 -13.74 -0.27
N PHE A 59 20.26 -14.41 -0.91
CA PHE A 59 20.44 -15.77 -1.41
C PHE A 59 21.59 -15.88 -2.43
N LEU A 60 21.63 -14.98 -3.42
CA LEU A 60 22.67 -14.97 -4.45
C LEU A 60 24.06 -14.65 -3.88
N LYS A 61 24.12 -13.83 -2.82
CA LYS A 61 25.38 -13.48 -2.13
C LYS A 61 25.91 -14.58 -1.20
N ALA A 62 25.06 -15.49 -0.74
CA ALA A 62 25.44 -16.47 0.27
C ALA A 62 26.49 -17.47 -0.23
N GLU A 63 26.37 -17.95 -1.48
CA GLU A 63 27.28 -18.92 -2.08
C GLU A 63 27.34 -18.75 -3.61
N GLU A 64 28.51 -18.90 -4.24
CA GLU A 64 28.65 -18.82 -5.71
C GLU A 64 27.78 -19.86 -6.44
N GLY A 65 27.57 -21.04 -5.84
CA GLY A 65 26.71 -22.09 -6.40
C GLY A 65 25.21 -21.74 -6.45
N ASN A 66 24.79 -20.65 -5.79
CA ASN A 66 23.40 -20.24 -5.77
C ASN A 66 22.94 -19.60 -7.07
N LEU A 67 23.85 -19.13 -7.94
CA LEU A 67 23.50 -18.65 -9.29
C LEU A 67 22.82 -19.73 -10.14
N VAL A 68 23.29 -20.97 -10.05
CA VAL A 68 22.72 -22.10 -10.80
C VAL A 68 21.37 -22.50 -10.21
N LYS A 69 21.26 -22.55 -8.87
CA LYS A 69 20.00 -22.85 -8.16
C LYS A 69 18.94 -21.77 -8.39
N ALA A 70 19.33 -20.51 -8.52
CA ALA A 70 18.44 -19.38 -8.71
C ALA A 70 17.56 -19.50 -9.97
N SER A 71 18.13 -20.01 -11.07
CA SER A 71 17.43 -20.27 -12.33
C SER A 71 16.68 -21.61 -12.38
N ALA A 72 16.85 -22.47 -11.38
CA ALA A 72 16.22 -23.79 -11.38
C ALA A 72 14.70 -23.64 -11.31
N LEU A 73 14.01 -24.39 -12.16
CA LEU A 73 12.56 -24.52 -12.10
C LEU A 73 12.16 -25.31 -10.85
N THR A 74 11.03 -24.93 -10.27
CA THR A 74 10.44 -25.59 -9.10
C THR A 74 9.16 -26.31 -9.51
N ASN A 75 8.62 -27.12 -8.60
CA ASN A 75 7.32 -27.77 -8.77
C ASN A 75 6.14 -26.80 -8.53
N GLU A 76 6.40 -25.55 -8.15
CA GLU A 76 5.36 -24.54 -7.98
C GLU A 76 5.02 -23.91 -9.33
N LEU A 77 3.73 -23.76 -9.62
CA LEU A 77 3.25 -23.23 -10.89
C LEU A 77 2.74 -21.79 -10.74
N HIS A 78 2.92 -20.99 -11.79
CA HIS A 78 2.21 -19.74 -12.00
C HIS A 78 0.72 -20.01 -12.28
N PRO A 79 -0.17 -19.00 -12.15
CA PRO A 79 -1.58 -19.14 -12.49
C PRO A 79 -1.85 -19.55 -13.95
N ASP A 80 -0.89 -19.29 -14.85
CA ASP A 80 -0.91 -19.71 -16.26
C ASP A 80 -0.42 -21.15 -16.49
N GLY A 81 -0.04 -21.87 -15.41
CA GLY A 81 0.43 -23.25 -15.45
C GLY A 81 1.93 -23.42 -15.71
N LEU A 82 2.70 -22.33 -15.88
CA LEU A 82 4.15 -22.43 -16.08
C LEU A 82 4.91 -22.64 -14.76
N PRO A 83 5.98 -23.45 -14.74
CA PRO A 83 6.77 -23.65 -13.53
C PRO A 83 7.52 -22.37 -13.13
N ARG A 84 7.50 -22.07 -11.83
CA ARG A 84 8.19 -20.93 -11.23
C ARG A 84 9.66 -21.25 -11.03
N THR A 85 10.53 -20.26 -11.21
CA THR A 85 11.94 -20.37 -10.81
C THR A 85 12.09 -20.33 -9.29
N PHE A 86 13.21 -20.84 -8.78
CA PHE A 86 13.52 -20.78 -7.36
C PHE A 86 13.55 -19.33 -6.85
N LEU A 87 14.14 -18.39 -7.60
CA LEU A 87 14.12 -16.97 -7.25
C LEU A 87 12.70 -16.40 -7.17
N ARG A 88 11.79 -16.84 -8.05
CA ARG A 88 10.40 -16.40 -8.00
C ARG A 88 9.71 -16.91 -6.74
N VAL A 89 9.93 -18.17 -6.39
CA VAL A 89 9.42 -18.75 -5.14
C VAL A 89 9.99 -18.05 -3.92
N LEU A 90 11.29 -17.74 -3.91
CA LEU A 90 11.94 -17.01 -2.83
C LEU A 90 11.35 -15.59 -2.66
N TYR A 91 11.11 -14.89 -3.77
CA TYR A 91 10.47 -13.59 -3.79
C TYR A 91 9.05 -13.63 -3.23
N ASP A 92 8.25 -14.60 -3.69
CA ASP A 92 6.85 -14.73 -3.26
C ASP A 92 6.75 -15.18 -1.79
N ARG A 93 7.72 -15.97 -1.30
CA ARG A 93 7.80 -16.42 0.10
C ARG A 93 8.37 -15.39 1.05
N ALA A 94 9.00 -14.33 0.55
CA ALA A 94 9.41 -13.19 1.37
C ALA A 94 8.22 -12.48 2.05
N PHE A 95 6.97 -12.90 1.75
CA PHE A 95 5.74 -12.38 2.32
C PHE A 95 4.78 -13.50 2.76
N ASP A 96 4.03 -13.26 3.82
CA ASP A 96 2.80 -14.02 4.11
C ASP A 96 1.64 -13.54 3.22
N ARG A 97 0.53 -14.30 3.19
CA ARG A 97 -0.71 -13.94 2.47
C ARG A 97 -1.35 -12.62 2.94
N ARG A 98 -0.88 -12.02 4.03
CA ARG A 98 -1.32 -10.75 4.62
C ARG A 98 -0.31 -9.61 4.38
N GLY A 99 0.74 -9.83 3.59
CA GLY A 99 1.75 -8.84 3.25
C GLY A 99 2.81 -8.60 4.34
N GLN A 100 2.93 -9.50 5.33
CA GLN A 100 3.99 -9.41 6.33
C GLN A 100 5.27 -10.07 5.82
N GLU A 101 6.41 -9.40 5.97
CA GLU A 101 7.73 -9.89 5.58
C GLU A 101 8.08 -11.20 6.31
N LEU A 102 8.06 -12.32 5.58
CA LEU A 102 8.52 -13.62 6.05
C LEU A 102 9.86 -13.91 5.38
N GLY A 103 10.97 -13.54 6.03
CA GLY A 103 12.29 -13.82 5.48
C GLY A 103 13.38 -12.82 5.87
N ILE A 104 13.00 -11.68 6.46
CA ILE A 104 13.94 -10.83 7.19
C ILE A 104 14.12 -11.49 8.55
N SER A 105 15.34 -11.96 8.84
CA SER A 105 15.69 -12.60 10.12
C SER A 105 15.44 -11.68 11.33
N ASN A 106 15.38 -10.35 11.12
CA ASN A 106 15.01 -9.39 12.15
C ASN A 106 14.24 -8.18 11.59
N PRO A 107 12.90 -8.25 11.44
CA PRO A 107 12.09 -7.16 10.88
C PRO A 107 12.09 -5.86 11.72
N LYS A 108 12.54 -5.94 12.98
CA LYS A 108 12.65 -4.76 13.87
C LYS A 108 13.82 -3.85 13.49
N GLU A 109 14.90 -4.37 12.94
CA GLU A 109 16.10 -3.59 12.59
C GLU A 109 15.89 -2.68 11.37
N TRP A 110 14.91 -2.99 10.52
CA TRP A 110 14.54 -2.16 9.36
C TRP A 110 13.52 -1.06 9.69
N ARG A 111 12.95 -1.09 10.90
CA ARG A 111 11.94 -0.12 11.38
C ARG A 111 12.54 1.00 12.24
N SER A 112 13.85 0.97 12.50
CA SER A 112 14.62 2.00 13.22
C SER A 112 15.46 2.82 12.26
#